data_AF-A0A0U3EZ80-F1
#
_entry.id   AF-A0A0U3EZ80-F1
#
_cell.length_a   1.000
_cell.length_b   1.000
_cell.length_c   1.000
_cell.angle_alpha   90.00
_cell.angle_beta   90.00
_cell.angle_gamma   90.00
#
_symmetry.space_group_name_H-M   'P 1'
#
loop_
_entity.id
_entity.type
_entity.pdbx_description
1 polymer ?
#
loop_
_entity_poly.entity_id
_entity_poly.type
_entity_poly.pdbx_seq_one_letter_code
_entity_poly.pdbx_strand_id
1 'polypeptide(L)'
;MLMNETPETSGPGMLPLLAAAEIQDHLMTVTNDLERLQRLLDDAGEALSEHFYSASGLASNLRRQAQDVAGPEVETLDKIMTHIASAITALQFQDMATQLIAHTSQRLRNCADQLAMETFGDDEDGAAVVEVAPLRPNPVTQDEMDAGSIELF
;
A
#
# COMPACT_ATOMS: atom_id res chain seq x y z
N MET A 1 -23.07 55.64 28.45
CA MET A 1 -23.38 54.74 27.33
C MET A 1 -22.17 54.67 26.43
N LEU A 2 -21.41 53.58 26.48
CA LEU A 2 -20.41 53.24 25.47
C LEU A 2 -20.69 51.78 25.11
N MET A 3 -21.20 51.60 23.89
CA MET A 3 -21.57 50.31 23.33
C MET A 3 -20.31 49.49 23.10
N ASN A 4 -20.28 48.29 23.69
CA ASN A 4 -19.28 47.28 23.44
C ASN A 4 -19.73 46.47 22.21
N GLU A 5 -19.25 46.85 21.02
CA GLU A 5 -19.42 46.02 19.83
C GLU A 5 -18.43 44.84 19.92
N THR A 6 -18.94 43.66 20.28
CA THR A 6 -18.25 42.39 20.04
C THR A 6 -18.15 42.16 18.54
N PRO A 7 -16.98 41.75 18.00
CA PRO A 7 -16.88 41.43 16.58
C PRO A 7 -17.69 40.16 16.31
N GLU A 8 -18.66 40.28 15.42
CA GLU A 8 -19.37 39.15 14.81
C GLU A 8 -18.32 38.25 14.14
N THR A 9 -18.09 37.06 14.69
CA THR A 9 -17.30 36.02 14.05
C THR A 9 -18.08 35.54 12.83
N SER A 10 -17.76 36.07 11.65
CA SER A 10 -18.27 35.55 10.38
C SER A 10 -17.98 34.06 10.30
N GLY A 11 -19.02 33.22 10.37
CA GLY A 11 -18.91 31.78 10.13
C GLY A 11 -18.32 31.50 8.75
N PRO A 12 -17.79 30.28 8.51
CA PRO A 12 -17.27 29.91 7.20
C PRO A 12 -18.33 30.15 6.13
N GLY A 13 -17.98 30.91 5.10
CA GLY A 13 -18.91 31.15 3.98
C GLY A 13 -19.32 29.84 3.31
N MET A 14 -20.51 29.82 2.69
CA MET A 14 -21.02 28.63 1.97
C MET A 14 -20.09 28.12 0.85
N LEU A 15 -19.27 29.00 0.25
CA LEU A 15 -18.30 28.63 -0.78
C LEU A 15 -17.13 27.79 -0.20
N PRO A 16 -16.47 28.19 0.90
CA PRO A 16 -15.52 27.34 1.64
C PRO A 16 -16.06 25.96 2.04
N LEU A 17 -17.32 25.88 2.48
CA LEU A 17 -17.96 24.62 2.89
C LEU A 17 -18.09 23.64 1.73
N LEU A 18 -18.56 24.12 0.57
CA LEU A 18 -18.70 23.28 -0.62
C LEU A 18 -17.34 22.77 -1.12
N ALA A 19 -16.32 23.64 -1.12
CA ALA A 19 -14.98 23.24 -1.52
C ALA A 19 -14.36 22.18 -0.58
N ALA A 20 -14.58 22.29 0.72
CA ALA A 20 -14.13 21.29 1.69
C ALA A 20 -14.86 19.94 1.50
N ALA A 21 -16.17 19.96 1.24
CA ALA A 21 -16.93 18.76 0.91
C ALA A 21 -16.40 18.05 -0.35
N GLU A 22 -16.12 18.82 -1.41
CA GLU A 22 -15.54 18.27 -2.65
C GLU A 22 -14.16 17.66 -2.42
N ILE A 23 -13.31 18.28 -1.60
CA ILE A 23 -11.98 17.72 -1.27
C ILE A 23 -12.13 16.44 -0.45
N GLN A 24 -13.04 16.42 0.52
CA GLN A 24 -13.31 15.22 1.33
C GLN A 24 -13.77 14.05 0.44
N ASP A 25 -14.68 14.29 -0.49
CA ASP A 25 -15.19 13.28 -1.42
C ASP A 25 -14.08 12.73 -2.34
N HIS A 26 -13.21 13.61 -2.86
CA HIS A 26 -12.04 13.18 -3.63
C HIS A 26 -11.06 12.34 -2.79
N LEU A 27 -10.77 12.73 -1.54
CA LEU A 27 -9.90 11.96 -0.65
C LEU A 27 -10.49 10.57 -0.35
N MET A 28 -11.80 10.49 -0.15
CA MET A 28 -12.50 9.22 0.03
C MET A 28 -12.45 8.36 -1.23
N THR A 29 -12.67 8.94 -2.40
CA THR A 29 -12.56 8.23 -3.68
C THR A 29 -11.16 7.65 -3.89
N VAL A 30 -10.12 8.46 -3.69
CA VAL A 30 -8.72 7.99 -3.81
C VAL A 30 -8.41 6.88 -2.80
N THR A 31 -8.92 6.98 -1.57
CA THR A 31 -8.73 5.94 -0.55
C THR A 31 -9.35 4.60 -0.98
N ASN A 32 -10.58 4.63 -1.53
CA ASN A 32 -11.23 3.42 -2.07
C ASN A 32 -10.46 2.83 -3.27
N ASP A 33 -9.92 3.68 -4.14
CA ASP A 33 -9.11 3.24 -5.28
C ASP A 33 -7.79 2.61 -4.83
N LEU A 34 -7.15 3.13 -3.78
CA LEU A 34 -5.96 2.53 -3.17
C LEU A 34 -6.26 1.17 -2.54
N GLU A 35 -7.38 1.02 -1.82
CA GLU A 35 -7.83 -0.28 -1.29
C GLU A 35 -8.12 -1.30 -2.41
N ARG A 36 -8.65 -0.83 -3.55
CA ARG A 36 -8.84 -1.68 -4.73
C ARG A 36 -7.51 -2.05 -5.38
N LEU A 37 -6.58 -1.11 -5.51
CA LEU A 37 -5.25 -1.34 -6.05
C LEU A 37 -4.48 -2.35 -5.19
N GLN A 38 -4.57 -2.23 -3.86
CA GLN A 38 -3.96 -3.15 -2.92
C GLN A 38 -4.43 -4.59 -3.16
N ARG A 39 -5.75 -4.81 -3.24
CA ARG A 39 -6.32 -6.13 -3.55
C ARG A 39 -5.86 -6.69 -4.88
N LEU A 40 -5.82 -5.86 -5.93
CA LEU A 40 -5.32 -6.29 -7.25
C LEU A 40 -3.85 -6.72 -7.21
N LEU A 41 -3.03 -6.02 -6.43
CA LEU A 41 -1.61 -6.36 -6.25
C LEU A 41 -1.43 -7.62 -5.43
N ASP A 42 -2.24 -7.82 -4.39
CA ASP A 42 -2.23 -9.03 -3.58
C ASP A 42 -2.62 -10.26 -4.40
N ASP A 43 -3.73 -10.18 -5.15
CA ASP A 43 -4.19 -11.25 -6.05
C ASP A 43 -3.13 -11.58 -7.13
N ALA A 44 -2.50 -10.55 -7.72
CA ALA A 44 -1.46 -10.74 -8.73
C ALA A 44 -0.18 -11.33 -8.13
N GLY A 45 0.21 -10.91 -6.91
CA GLY A 45 1.36 -11.44 -6.19
C GLY A 45 1.19 -12.90 -5.80
N GLU A 46 -0.01 -13.30 -5.36
CA GLU A 46 -0.37 -14.69 -5.07
C GLU A 46 -0.29 -15.55 -6.34
N ALA A 47 -0.90 -15.09 -7.44
CA ALA A 47 -0.86 -15.81 -8.72
C ALA A 47 0.57 -15.98 -9.25
N LEU A 48 1.40 -14.94 -9.18
CA LEU A 48 2.81 -15.03 -9.58
C LEU A 48 3.59 -16.00 -8.71
N SER A 49 3.37 -15.98 -7.39
CA SER A 49 4.00 -16.93 -6.46
C SER A 49 3.63 -18.37 -6.81
N GLU A 50 2.34 -18.66 -7.03
CA GLU A 50 1.85 -19.98 -7.44
C GLU A 50 2.50 -20.44 -8.76
N HIS A 51 2.57 -19.55 -9.75
CA HIS A 51 3.20 -19.84 -11.03
C HIS A 51 4.70 -20.13 -10.90
N PHE A 52 5.44 -19.37 -10.10
CA PHE A 52 6.87 -19.62 -9.89
C PHE A 52 7.13 -20.92 -9.12
N TYR A 53 6.35 -21.22 -8.07
CA TYR A 53 6.47 -22.51 -7.36
C TYR A 53 6.15 -23.69 -8.28
N SER A 54 5.10 -23.57 -9.10
CA SER A 54 4.74 -24.59 -10.09
C SER A 54 5.84 -24.79 -11.13
N ALA A 55 6.38 -23.71 -11.69
CA ALA A 55 7.50 -23.76 -12.63
C ALA A 55 8.76 -24.39 -12.00
N SER A 56 9.06 -24.04 -10.75
CA SER A 56 10.18 -24.62 -9.99
C SER A 56 10.01 -26.13 -9.79
N GLY A 57 8.79 -26.59 -9.49
CA GLY A 57 8.46 -28.00 -9.36
C GLY A 57 8.62 -28.77 -10.67
N LEU A 58 8.14 -28.21 -11.78
CA LEU A 58 8.34 -28.78 -13.13
C LEU A 58 9.81 -28.87 -13.50
N ALA A 59 10.58 -27.80 -13.27
CA ALA A 59 12.02 -27.78 -13.54
C ALA A 59 12.76 -28.82 -12.68
N SER A 60 12.43 -28.93 -11.40
CA SER A 60 13.02 -29.91 -10.49
C SER A 60 12.70 -31.35 -10.91
N ASN A 61 11.50 -31.61 -11.43
CA ASN A 61 11.10 -32.92 -11.94
C ASN A 61 11.88 -33.29 -13.20
N LEU A 62 12.01 -32.36 -14.15
CA LEU A 62 12.83 -32.55 -15.35
C LEU A 62 14.29 -32.82 -14.98
N ARG A 63 14.82 -32.12 -13.97
CA ARG A 63 16.21 -32.27 -13.50
C ARG A 63 16.43 -33.66 -12.93
N ARG A 64 15.44 -34.16 -12.18
CA ARG A 64 15.46 -35.52 -11.64
C ARG A 64 15.42 -36.58 -12.73
N GLN A 65 14.64 -36.37 -13.79
CA GLN A 65 14.58 -37.29 -14.93
C GLN A 65 15.87 -37.29 -15.76
N ALA A 66 16.60 -36.18 -15.76
CA ALA A 66 17.87 -36.03 -16.46
C ALA A 66 19.11 -36.42 -15.63
N GLN A 67 18.93 -37.06 -14.46
CA GLN A 67 20.01 -37.32 -13.48
C GLN A 67 21.25 -38.04 -14.04
N ASP A 68 21.07 -38.89 -15.05
CA ASP A 68 22.16 -39.68 -15.67
C ASP A 68 22.68 -39.07 -16.99
N VAL A 69 22.17 -37.90 -17.40
CA VAL A 69 22.54 -37.23 -18.65
C VAL A 69 23.33 -35.96 -18.34
N ALA A 70 24.65 -36.02 -18.47
CA ALA A 70 25.46 -34.81 -18.47
C ALA A 70 25.33 -34.11 -19.85
N GLY A 71 24.81 -32.89 -19.86
CA GLY A 71 24.62 -32.14 -21.10
C GLY A 71 24.20 -30.68 -20.89
N PRO A 72 24.22 -29.86 -21.96
CA PRO A 72 23.86 -28.44 -21.92
C PRO A 72 22.41 -28.17 -21.48
N GLU A 73 21.54 -29.18 -21.59
CA GLU A 73 20.14 -29.15 -21.15
C GLU A 73 20.03 -29.07 -19.62
N VAL A 74 20.91 -29.78 -18.88
CA VAL A 74 20.94 -29.73 -17.40
C VAL A 74 21.44 -28.37 -16.92
N GLU A 75 22.46 -27.81 -17.56
CA GLU A 75 22.96 -26.46 -17.23
C GLU A 75 21.89 -25.39 -17.47
N THR A 76 21.12 -25.53 -18.56
CA THR A 76 19.99 -24.64 -18.87
C THR A 76 18.91 -24.74 -17.80
N LEU A 77 18.65 -25.94 -17.29
CA LEU A 77 17.67 -26.17 -16.24
C LEU A 77 18.08 -25.58 -14.90
N ASP A 78 19.36 -25.68 -14.54
CA ASP A 78 19.93 -25.03 -13.35
C ASP A 78 19.82 -23.49 -13.46
N LYS A 79 20.02 -22.92 -14.65
CA LYS A 79 19.79 -21.48 -14.92
C LYS A 79 18.33 -21.09 -14.76
N ILE A 80 17.40 -21.89 -15.29
CA ILE A 80 15.95 -21.67 -15.12
C ILE A 80 15.58 -21.67 -13.63
N MET A 81 16.06 -22.65 -12.86
CA MET A 81 15.79 -22.72 -11.42
C MET A 81 16.34 -21.50 -10.68
N THR A 82 17.53 -21.02 -11.06
CA THR A 82 18.10 -19.78 -10.51
C THR A 82 17.21 -18.57 -10.80
N HIS A 83 16.77 -18.40 -12.04
CA HIS A 83 15.89 -17.29 -12.41
C HIS A 83 14.53 -17.34 -11.69
N ILE A 84 13.96 -18.53 -11.49
CA ILE A 84 12.72 -18.70 -10.73
C ILE A 84 12.93 -18.31 -9.27
N ALA A 85 14.03 -18.74 -8.64
CA ALA A 85 14.36 -18.35 -7.27
C ALA A 85 14.53 -16.82 -7.14
N SER A 86 15.24 -16.19 -8.08
CA SER A 86 15.38 -14.73 -8.10
C SER A 86 14.05 -14.00 -8.28
N ALA A 87 13.13 -14.55 -9.09
CA ALA A 87 11.80 -13.97 -9.26
C ALA A 87 10.95 -14.07 -7.99
N ILE A 88 11.01 -15.19 -7.27
CA ILE A 88 10.35 -15.35 -5.96
C ILE A 88 10.93 -14.36 -4.94
N THR A 89 12.25 -14.17 -4.91
CA THR A 89 12.87 -13.16 -4.05
C THR A 89 12.40 -11.75 -4.44
N ALA A 90 12.31 -11.44 -5.74
CA ALA A 90 11.83 -10.15 -6.20
C ALA A 90 10.36 -9.88 -5.84
N LEU A 91 9.53 -10.91 -5.67
CA LEU A 91 8.16 -10.73 -5.16
C LEU A 91 8.11 -10.17 -3.74
N GLN A 92 9.21 -10.17 -2.97
CA GLN A 92 9.27 -9.47 -1.67
C GLN A 92 9.06 -7.95 -1.81
N PHE A 93 9.29 -7.36 -2.98
CA PHE A 93 8.92 -5.97 -3.25
C PHE A 93 7.42 -5.72 -3.22
N GLN A 94 6.59 -6.74 -3.46
CA GLN A 94 5.13 -6.63 -3.35
C GLN A 94 4.72 -6.30 -1.91
N ASP A 95 5.29 -6.98 -0.91
CA ASP A 95 4.97 -6.73 0.50
C ASP A 95 5.30 -5.27 0.89
N MET A 96 6.45 -4.75 0.44
CA MET A 96 6.81 -3.35 0.64
C MET A 96 5.83 -2.37 -0.04
N ALA A 97 5.37 -2.69 -1.26
CA ALA A 97 4.41 -1.87 -1.98
C ALA A 97 3.04 -1.87 -1.29
N THR A 98 2.57 -3.04 -0.82
CA THR A 98 1.32 -3.20 -0.06
C THR A 98 1.37 -2.39 1.24
N GLN A 99 2.49 -2.40 1.97
CA GLN A 99 2.69 -1.59 3.17
C GLN A 99 2.63 -0.07 2.88
N LEU A 100 3.27 0.39 1.80
CA LEU A 100 3.24 1.80 1.40
C LEU A 100 1.84 2.27 0.99
N ILE A 101 1.09 1.42 0.27
CA ILE A 101 -0.30 1.70 -0.11
C ILE A 101 -1.19 1.79 1.12
N ALA A 102 -1.08 0.83 2.06
CA ALA A 102 -1.84 0.83 3.29
C ALA A 102 -1.59 2.11 4.13
N HIS A 103 -0.32 2.48 4.30
CA HIS A 103 0.05 3.71 5.00
C HIS A 103 -0.48 4.97 4.32
N THR A 104 -0.36 5.04 2.98
CA THR A 104 -0.87 6.18 2.21
C THR A 104 -2.38 6.29 2.34
N SER A 105 -3.10 5.17 2.29
CA SER A 105 -4.56 5.11 2.47
C SER A 105 -4.96 5.63 3.84
N GLN A 106 -4.27 5.20 4.90
CA GLN A 106 -4.52 5.66 6.27
C GLN A 106 -4.27 7.17 6.44
N ARG A 107 -3.22 7.71 5.82
CA ARG A 107 -2.95 9.15 5.84
C ARG A 107 -4.04 9.95 5.12
N LEU A 108 -4.50 9.49 3.96
CA LEU A 108 -5.56 10.17 3.21
C LEU A 108 -6.90 10.12 3.95
N ARG A 109 -7.21 8.99 4.60
CA ARG A 109 -8.40 8.84 5.44
C ARG A 109 -8.37 9.78 6.64
N ASN A 110 -7.24 9.85 7.35
CA ASN A 110 -7.05 10.82 8.43
C ASN A 110 -7.19 12.29 7.95
N CYS A 111 -6.69 12.63 6.75
CA CYS A 111 -6.91 13.97 6.17
C CYS A 111 -8.40 14.24 5.89
N ALA A 112 -9.13 13.25 5.38
CA ALA A 112 -10.56 13.36 5.12
C ALA A 112 -11.37 13.55 6.41
N ASP A 113 -11.04 12.79 7.46
CA ASP A 113 -11.68 12.89 8.78
C ASP A 113 -11.43 14.24 9.44
N GLN A 114 -10.18 14.74 9.40
CA GLN A 114 -9.84 16.07 9.93
C GLN A 114 -10.59 17.19 9.19
N LEU A 115 -10.61 17.12 7.84
CA LEU A 115 -11.34 18.10 7.04
C LEU A 115 -12.83 18.09 7.37
N ALA A 116 -13.41 16.90 7.57
CA ALA A 116 -14.80 16.75 7.97
C ALA A 116 -15.09 17.43 9.32
N MET A 117 -14.27 17.12 10.32
CA MET A 117 -14.39 17.67 11.68
C MET A 117 -14.25 19.19 11.69
N GLU A 118 -13.25 19.75 11.00
CA GLU A 118 -13.00 21.19 10.95
C GLU A 118 -14.10 21.95 10.21
N THR A 119 -14.74 21.32 9.22
CA THR A 119 -15.67 22.00 8.31
C THR A 119 -17.12 21.88 8.76
N PHE A 120 -17.54 20.68 9.19
CA PHE A 120 -18.93 20.39 9.55
C PHE A 120 -19.20 20.51 11.06
N GLY A 121 -18.15 20.56 11.88
CA GLY A 121 -18.27 20.59 13.34
C GLY A 121 -18.68 19.24 13.92
N ASP A 122 -18.81 19.18 15.24
CA ASP A 122 -19.38 18.02 15.91
C ASP A 122 -20.91 18.10 15.73
N ASP A 123 -21.47 17.30 14.83
CA ASP A 123 -22.92 17.14 14.78
C ASP A 123 -23.39 16.71 16.18
N GLU A 124 -24.52 17.24 16.66
CA GLU A 124 -25.12 16.91 17.97
C GLU A 124 -25.38 15.39 18.17
N ASP A 125 -25.13 14.55 17.16
CA ASP A 125 -25.32 13.10 17.12
C ASP A 125 -24.03 12.26 17.34
N GLY A 126 -22.89 12.89 17.64
CA GLY A 126 -21.75 12.21 18.28
C GLY A 126 -20.39 12.41 17.60
N ALA A 127 -19.35 12.43 18.44
CA ALA A 127 -17.95 12.64 18.07
C ALA A 127 -17.53 11.79 16.87
N ALA A 128 -17.24 12.45 15.74
CA ALA A 128 -16.56 11.83 14.61
C ALA A 128 -15.23 11.23 15.10
N VAL A 129 -15.12 9.91 15.08
CA VAL A 129 -13.89 9.21 15.46
C VAL A 129 -12.86 9.46 14.36
N VAL A 130 -11.95 10.41 14.61
CA VAL A 130 -10.82 10.68 13.70
C VAL A 130 -9.89 9.49 13.74
N GLU A 131 -9.63 8.88 12.58
CA GLU A 131 -8.62 7.85 12.50
C GLU A 131 -7.26 8.42 12.91
N VAL A 132 -6.58 7.80 13.87
CA VAL A 132 -5.27 8.29 14.34
C VAL A 132 -4.25 8.17 13.19
N ALA A 133 -3.64 9.30 12.81
CA ALA A 133 -2.61 9.32 11.79
C ALA A 133 -1.48 8.33 12.12
N PRO A 134 -0.87 7.68 11.11
CA PRO A 134 0.26 6.80 11.34
C PRO A 134 1.40 7.56 12.04
N LEU A 135 1.88 7.03 13.16
CA LEU A 135 2.89 7.69 14.00
C LEU A 135 4.25 7.87 13.32
N ARG A 136 4.53 7.10 12.26
CA ARG A 136 5.79 7.16 11.52
C ARG A 136 5.58 7.81 10.15
N PRO A 137 6.35 8.86 9.80
CA PRO A 137 6.22 9.55 8.52
C PRO A 137 6.62 8.68 7.33
N ASN A 138 7.55 7.74 7.53
CA ASN A 138 8.00 6.75 6.54
C ASN A 138 7.83 5.34 7.12
N PRO A 139 6.90 4.52 6.59
CA PRO A 139 6.63 3.18 7.11
C PRO A 139 7.68 2.16 6.65
N VAL A 140 8.45 2.46 5.60
CA VAL A 140 9.48 1.56 5.06
C VAL A 140 10.85 2.23 5.18
N THR A 141 11.69 1.72 6.08
CA THR A 141 13.13 1.96 6.10
C THR A 141 13.83 0.62 5.92
N GLN A 142 14.82 0.53 5.02
CA GLN A 142 15.59 -0.70 4.79
C GLN A 142 16.21 -1.28 6.08
N ASP A 143 16.38 -0.46 7.11
CA ASP A 143 17.00 -0.84 8.39
C ASP A 143 16.12 -1.76 9.27
N GLU A 144 14.82 -1.93 8.99
CA GLU A 144 13.97 -2.90 9.71
C GLU A 144 13.99 -4.31 9.05
N MET A 145 14.70 -4.45 7.93
CA MET A 145 14.85 -5.67 7.13
C MET A 145 16.18 -6.38 7.44
N ASP A 146 16.43 -6.77 8.70
CA ASP A 146 17.53 -7.70 9.02
C ASP A 146 17.18 -9.13 8.56
N ALA A 147 16.99 -9.28 7.25
CA ALA A 147 16.75 -10.52 6.55
C ALA A 147 17.62 -10.55 5.28
N GLY A 148 18.94 -10.48 5.49
CA GLY A 148 19.94 -10.89 4.51
C GLY A 148 20.12 -9.91 3.34
N SER A 149 21.30 -9.29 3.31
CA SER A 149 21.86 -8.52 2.21
C SER A 149 21.41 -9.00 0.81
N ILE A 150 20.80 -8.10 0.04
CA ILE A 150 20.72 -8.26 -1.41
C ILE A 150 22.13 -7.95 -1.94
N GLU A 151 22.93 -9.00 -2.21
CA GLU A 151 24.10 -8.85 -3.07
C GLU A 151 23.60 -8.52 -4.49
N LEU A 152 23.66 -7.24 -4.84
CA LEU A 152 23.63 -6.79 -6.23
C LEU A 152 25.00 -7.14 -6.84
N PHE A 153 25.03 -8.15 -7.71
CA PHE A 153 26.13 -8.35 -8.65
C PHE A 153 26.10 -7.27 -9.74
#